data_AF-A0A1F5JLF4-F1
#
_entry.id   AF-A0A1F5JLF4-F1
#
_cell.length_a   1.000
_cell.length_b   1.000
_cell.length_c   1.000
_cell.angle_alpha   90.00
_cell.angle_beta   90.00
_cell.angle_gamma   90.00
#
_symmetry.space_group_name_H-M   'P 1'
#
loop_
_entity.id
_entity.type
_entity.pdbx_description
1 polymer ?
#
loop_
_entity_poly.entity_id
_entity_poly.type
_entity_poly.pdbx_seq_one_letter_code
_entity_poly.pdbx_strand_id
1 'polypeptide(L)'
;MTAEILDAEKLVKSQSEAISGFFGMEIPKPPKPDDWLFEVIERNRKEKLFDVNALRPFYLPRRHLAEGVSFPGLKWPLDPWLYIRTREGRVDADADRLPEGWMLLGLAERPYYDNGKQMYPDTPRFKEMLADLREQGQIAVPRSYRHVRKDSRFAISSQEIDGNKAVVAKAVAAILGSKTEQFSTPPYAVLNYVGNLAHPEFGQVNTAEWLRNRFGWFRDTFFGWLIDRLGFGTRLAGGFSDYGGLSCVANWHSDDRPDGLGFRLQISSPAEA
;
A
#
# COMPACT_ATOMS: atom_id res chain seq x y z
N MET A 1 11.43 -9.88 -18.57
CA MET A 1 10.98 -9.09 -17.41
C MET A 1 11.60 -9.53 -16.08
N THR A 2 11.63 -10.82 -15.71
CA THR A 2 12.20 -11.27 -14.42
C THR A 2 13.72 -11.11 -14.28
N ALA A 3 14.48 -11.25 -15.36
CA ALA A 3 15.93 -11.03 -15.36
C ALA A 3 16.33 -9.55 -15.20
N GLU A 4 15.48 -8.63 -15.66
CA GLU A 4 15.71 -7.19 -15.59
C GLU A 4 15.56 -6.65 -14.16
N ILE A 5 14.66 -7.26 -13.38
CA ILE A 5 14.45 -6.92 -11.97
C ILE A 5 15.62 -7.32 -11.08
N LEU A 6 16.46 -8.28 -11.51
CA LEU A 6 17.65 -8.68 -10.77
C LEU A 6 18.92 -7.94 -11.22
N ASP A 7 18.82 -7.11 -12.25
CA ASP A 7 19.94 -6.34 -12.78
C ASP A 7 19.79 -4.89 -12.30
N ALA A 8 20.59 -4.53 -11.29
CA ALA A 8 20.52 -3.23 -10.65
C ALA A 8 20.71 -2.05 -11.63
N GLU A 9 21.59 -2.20 -12.63
CA GLU A 9 21.85 -1.12 -13.59
C GLU A 9 20.68 -0.92 -14.54
N LYS A 10 20.11 -2.03 -15.05
CA LYS A 10 18.90 -1.98 -15.89
C LYS A 10 17.72 -1.43 -15.11
N LEU A 11 17.54 -1.86 -13.86
CA LEU A 11 16.47 -1.37 -12.99
C LEU A 11 16.60 0.13 -12.72
N VAL A 12 17.79 0.62 -12.38
CA VAL A 12 18.00 2.07 -12.17
C VAL A 12 17.71 2.84 -13.46
N LYS A 13 18.16 2.35 -14.61
CA LYS A 13 17.91 2.99 -15.90
C LYS A 13 16.41 3.07 -16.23
N SER A 14 15.69 1.96 -16.14
CA SER A 14 14.26 1.93 -16.47
C SER A 14 13.43 2.79 -15.52
N GLN A 15 13.79 2.83 -14.23
CA GLN A 15 13.17 3.75 -13.28
C GLN A 15 13.51 5.20 -13.59
N SER A 16 14.77 5.56 -13.87
CA SER A 16 15.13 6.93 -14.29
C SER A 16 14.30 7.43 -15.46
N GLU A 17 14.13 6.61 -16.49
CA GLU A 17 13.36 6.96 -17.70
C GLU A 17 11.87 7.16 -17.37
N ALA A 18 11.26 6.22 -16.65
CA ALA A 18 9.85 6.29 -16.27
C ALA A 18 9.56 7.52 -15.39
N ILE A 19 10.41 7.76 -14.40
CA ILE A 19 10.23 8.85 -13.45
C ILE A 19 10.46 10.22 -14.14
N SER A 20 11.45 10.32 -15.04
CA SER A 20 11.68 11.56 -15.81
C SER A 20 10.50 11.87 -16.74
N GLY A 21 9.95 10.83 -17.40
CA GLY A 21 8.74 10.96 -18.23
C GLY A 21 7.52 11.37 -17.41
N PHE A 22 7.39 10.86 -16.19
CA PHE A 22 6.30 11.24 -15.29
C PHE A 22 6.34 12.72 -14.91
N PHE A 23 7.49 13.22 -14.43
CA PHE A 23 7.61 14.60 -13.97
C PHE A 23 7.82 15.60 -15.10
N GLY A 24 8.17 15.15 -16.30
CA GLY A 24 8.47 16.03 -17.44
C GLY A 24 9.77 16.82 -17.28
N MET A 25 10.64 16.38 -16.37
CA MET A 25 11.91 17.03 -16.08
C MET A 25 12.96 15.99 -15.72
N GLU A 26 14.22 16.35 -15.94
CA GLU A 26 15.32 15.56 -15.42
C GLU A 26 15.33 15.63 -13.89
N ILE A 27 15.60 14.49 -13.30
CA ILE A 27 15.57 14.24 -11.86
C ILE A 27 16.83 13.48 -11.49
N PRO A 28 17.33 13.64 -10.25
CA PRO A 28 18.48 12.88 -9.79
C PRO A 28 18.29 11.39 -10.05
N LYS A 29 19.29 10.78 -10.70
CA LYS A 29 19.29 9.34 -10.96
C LYS A 29 19.10 8.58 -9.64
N PRO A 30 18.21 7.59 -9.56
CA PRO A 30 18.07 6.76 -8.38
C PRO A 30 19.42 6.18 -7.98
N PRO A 31 19.74 6.13 -6.67
CA PRO A 31 20.89 5.37 -6.20
C PRO A 31 20.72 3.91 -6.59
N LYS A 32 21.83 3.17 -6.65
CA LYS A 32 21.78 1.72 -6.81
C LYS A 32 20.95 1.12 -5.66
N PRO A 33 19.98 0.23 -5.92
CA PRO A 33 19.27 -0.46 -4.85
C PRO A 33 20.22 -1.33 -4.04
N ASP A 34 19.99 -1.38 -2.73
CA ASP A 34 20.70 -2.26 -1.81
C ASP A 34 20.25 -3.72 -1.98
N ASP A 35 21.07 -4.65 -1.49
CA ASP A 35 20.89 -6.09 -1.70
C ASP A 35 19.57 -6.63 -1.12
N TRP A 36 19.05 -6.01 -0.04
CA TRP A 36 17.78 -6.42 0.59
C TRP A 36 16.63 -6.53 -0.43
N LEU A 37 16.60 -5.63 -1.42
CA LEU A 37 15.54 -5.57 -2.41
C LEU A 37 15.54 -6.84 -3.27
N PHE A 38 16.72 -7.26 -3.72
CA PHE A 38 16.89 -8.45 -4.54
C PHE A 38 16.75 -9.73 -3.70
N GLU A 39 17.24 -9.73 -2.46
CA GLU A 39 17.06 -10.83 -1.52
C GLU A 39 15.58 -11.14 -1.25
N VAL A 40 14.77 -10.11 -1.01
CA VAL A 40 13.32 -10.27 -0.80
C VAL A 40 12.62 -10.78 -2.06
N ILE A 41 13.00 -10.27 -3.25
CA ILE A 41 12.47 -10.77 -4.53
C ILE A 41 12.81 -12.25 -4.73
N GLU A 42 14.06 -12.65 -4.49
CA GLU A 42 14.51 -14.03 -4.62
C GLU A 42 13.85 -14.94 -3.60
N ARG A 43 13.67 -14.47 -2.36
CA ARG A 43 12.92 -15.20 -1.34
C ARG A 43 11.46 -15.38 -1.75
N ASN A 44 10.82 -14.32 -2.24
CA ASN A 44 9.45 -14.42 -2.75
C ASN A 44 9.32 -15.44 -3.89
N ARG A 45 10.28 -15.52 -4.81
CA ARG A 45 10.30 -16.53 -5.89
C ARG A 45 10.37 -17.96 -5.36
N LYS A 46 11.19 -18.19 -4.33
CA LYS A 46 11.34 -19.51 -3.68
C LYS A 46 10.08 -19.91 -2.92
N GLU A 47 9.56 -18.99 -2.11
CA GLU A 47 8.38 -19.22 -1.24
C GLU A 47 7.06 -19.17 -2.01
N LYS A 48 7.06 -18.57 -3.21
CA LYS A 48 5.88 -18.32 -4.05
C LYS A 48 4.77 -17.60 -3.28
N LEU A 49 5.15 -16.67 -2.40
CA LEU A 49 4.21 -15.96 -1.56
C LEU A 49 3.35 -15.00 -2.39
N PHE A 50 3.97 -14.18 -3.23
CA PHE A 50 3.29 -13.36 -4.24
C PHE A 50 3.61 -13.89 -5.64
N ASP A 51 2.72 -13.63 -6.60
CA ASP A 51 3.05 -13.86 -8.00
C ASP A 51 4.34 -13.12 -8.37
N VAL A 52 5.20 -13.74 -9.17
CA VAL A 52 6.53 -13.19 -9.53
C VAL A 52 6.44 -11.84 -10.27
N ASN A 53 5.27 -11.51 -10.81
CA ASN A 53 4.96 -10.22 -11.41
C ASN A 53 4.17 -9.29 -10.49
N ALA A 54 3.62 -9.79 -9.39
CA ALA A 54 2.83 -9.03 -8.44
C ALA A 54 3.64 -8.37 -7.32
N LEU A 55 4.96 -8.58 -7.22
CA LEU A 55 5.82 -7.82 -6.31
C LEU A 55 6.96 -7.19 -7.12
N ARG A 56 6.93 -5.86 -7.26
CA ARG A 56 7.86 -5.13 -8.15
C ARG A 56 8.58 -3.99 -7.45
N PRO A 57 9.85 -3.73 -7.81
CA PRO A 57 10.60 -2.60 -7.30
C PRO A 57 10.18 -1.29 -7.95
N PHE A 58 10.10 -0.24 -7.13
CA PHE A 58 9.92 1.15 -7.56
C PHE A 58 10.87 2.05 -6.79
N TYR A 59 11.41 3.07 -7.45
CA TYR A 59 12.07 4.17 -6.78
C TYR A 59 11.11 5.34 -6.60
N LEU A 60 11.06 5.87 -5.38
CA LEU A 60 10.27 7.04 -5.05
C LEU A 60 11.22 8.26 -4.97
N PRO A 61 11.11 9.23 -5.88
CA PRO A 61 11.89 10.45 -5.81
C PRO A 61 11.24 11.36 -4.78
N ARG A 62 11.99 11.80 -3.77
CA ARG A 62 11.51 12.73 -2.74
C ARG A 62 10.81 13.92 -3.40
N ARG A 63 9.48 13.98 -3.30
CA ARG A 63 8.71 14.99 -4.03
C ARG A 63 7.40 15.31 -3.32
N HIS A 64 7.03 16.59 -3.36
CA HIS A 64 5.73 17.05 -2.89
C HIS A 64 4.76 17.06 -4.08
N LEU A 65 3.68 16.30 -3.97
CA LEU A 65 2.55 16.32 -4.90
C LEU A 65 1.54 17.36 -4.40
N ALA A 66 1.95 18.63 -4.38
CA ALA A 66 1.16 19.73 -3.83
C ALA A 66 -0.18 19.99 -4.57
N GLU A 67 -1.09 20.69 -3.91
CA GLU A 67 -2.33 21.14 -4.53
C GLU A 67 -2.05 22.00 -5.77
N GLY A 68 -2.65 21.64 -6.91
CA GLY A 68 -2.53 22.39 -8.16
C GLY A 68 -1.25 22.13 -8.97
N VAL A 69 -0.31 21.28 -8.52
CA VAL A 69 0.78 20.86 -9.41
C VAL A 69 0.27 19.96 -10.54
N SER A 70 0.88 20.13 -11.70
CA SER A 70 0.64 19.29 -12.86
C SER A 70 1.98 18.74 -13.37
N PHE A 71 2.00 17.45 -13.65
CA PHE A 71 3.11 16.77 -14.31
C PHE A 71 2.55 15.99 -15.51
N PRO A 72 3.33 15.78 -16.59
CA PRO A 72 2.84 15.04 -17.75
C PRO A 72 2.26 13.65 -17.42
N GLY A 73 2.85 12.96 -16.45
CA GLY A 73 2.39 11.65 -15.99
C GLY A 73 1.26 11.68 -14.97
N LEU A 74 0.99 12.82 -14.30
CA LEU A 74 -0.01 12.94 -13.25
C LEU A 74 -1.40 13.22 -13.85
N LYS A 75 -2.06 12.17 -14.34
CA LYS A 75 -3.41 12.20 -14.92
C LYS A 75 -4.50 12.34 -13.85
N TRP A 76 -4.30 11.72 -12.69
CA TRP A 76 -5.19 11.74 -11.54
C TRP A 76 -4.47 12.37 -10.36
N PRO A 77 -4.65 13.68 -10.10
CA PRO A 77 -4.06 14.35 -8.93
C PRO A 77 -4.65 13.80 -7.62
N LEU A 78 -4.00 14.06 -6.49
CA LEU A 78 -4.57 13.72 -5.19
C LEU A 78 -5.85 14.50 -4.92
N ASP A 79 -6.77 13.92 -4.14
CA ASP A 79 -8.04 14.54 -3.76
C ASP A 79 -7.84 15.93 -3.11
N PRO A 80 -8.55 16.99 -3.54
CA PRO A 80 -8.55 18.29 -2.87
C PRO A 80 -8.86 18.21 -1.36
N TRP A 81 -9.73 17.28 -0.96
CA TRP A 81 -10.06 17.01 0.44
C TRP A 81 -8.81 16.68 1.26
N LEU A 82 -7.85 15.93 0.69
CA LEU A 82 -6.61 15.56 1.38
C LEU A 82 -5.81 16.79 1.80
N TYR A 83 -5.65 17.77 0.90
CA TYR A 83 -4.86 18.98 1.20
C TYR A 83 -5.54 19.83 2.27
N ILE A 84 -6.87 19.93 2.26
CA ILE A 84 -7.64 20.61 3.31
C ILE A 84 -7.39 19.93 4.65
N ARG A 85 -7.54 18.60 4.73
CA ARG A 85 -7.37 17.86 6.00
C ARG A 85 -5.92 17.84 6.49
N THR A 86 -4.95 17.84 5.58
CA THR A 86 -3.53 17.92 5.95
C THR A 86 -3.21 19.29 6.56
N ARG A 87 -3.72 20.40 5.97
CA ARG A 87 -3.58 21.76 6.54
C ARG A 87 -4.25 21.90 7.91
N GLU A 88 -5.36 21.20 8.13
CA GLU A 88 -6.05 21.15 9.42
C GLU A 88 -5.34 20.25 10.47
N GLY A 89 -4.22 19.60 10.12
CA GLY A 89 -3.51 18.66 11.00
C GLY A 89 -4.23 17.32 11.19
N ARG A 90 -5.32 17.07 10.42
CA ARG A 90 -6.17 15.88 10.56
C ARG A 90 -5.67 14.66 9.82
N VAL A 91 -4.77 14.84 8.86
CA VAL A 91 -4.10 13.76 8.12
C VAL A 91 -2.59 13.85 8.35
N ASP A 92 -1.86 12.74 8.20
CA ASP A 92 -0.40 12.75 8.23
C ASP A 92 0.19 13.85 7.32
N ALA A 93 1.14 14.62 7.85
CA ALA A 93 1.74 15.77 7.16
C ALA A 93 2.56 15.38 5.91
N ASP A 94 2.85 14.10 5.72
CA ASP A 94 3.51 13.52 4.56
C ASP A 94 2.54 12.81 3.60
N ALA A 95 1.23 12.90 3.79
CA ALA A 95 0.25 12.19 2.97
C ALA A 95 0.22 12.64 1.51
N ASP A 96 0.70 13.84 1.21
CA ASP A 96 0.86 14.41 -0.12
C ASP A 96 2.33 14.36 -0.61
N ARG A 97 3.19 13.59 0.05
CA ARG A 97 4.63 13.49 -0.26
C ARG A 97 5.03 12.08 -0.63
N LEU A 98 5.88 11.97 -1.64
CA LEU A 98 6.63 10.76 -1.91
C LEU A 98 7.84 10.70 -0.98
N PRO A 99 7.99 9.62 -0.19
CA PRO A 99 9.23 9.39 0.55
C PRO A 99 10.37 9.14 -0.45
N GLU A 100 11.60 9.37 -0.03
CA GLU A 100 12.76 8.99 -0.84
C GLU A 100 13.08 7.50 -0.66
N GLY A 101 13.42 6.82 -1.75
CA GLY A 101 14.07 5.51 -1.67
C GLY A 101 13.40 4.41 -2.49
N TRP A 102 14.01 3.23 -2.41
CA TRP A 102 13.52 2.01 -3.04
C TRP A 102 12.45 1.34 -2.19
N MET A 103 11.46 0.77 -2.86
CA MET A 103 10.44 -0.08 -2.26
C MET A 103 10.06 -1.24 -3.18
N LEU A 104 9.46 -2.29 -2.63
CA LEU A 104 8.69 -3.27 -3.37
C LEU A 104 7.21 -3.02 -3.15
N LEU A 105 6.39 -3.08 -4.19
CA LEU A 105 4.94 -2.90 -4.10
C LEU A 105 4.18 -4.10 -4.67
N GLY A 106 3.11 -4.49 -3.96
CA GLY A 106 2.10 -5.43 -4.43
C GLY A 106 1.28 -4.87 -5.60
N LEU A 107 1.33 -5.54 -6.74
CA LEU A 107 0.62 -5.20 -7.99
C LEU A 107 -0.47 -6.21 -8.36
N ALA A 108 -0.91 -7.02 -7.40
CA ALA A 108 -2.04 -7.91 -7.63
C ALA A 108 -3.25 -7.09 -8.10
N GLU A 109 -3.87 -7.52 -9.20
CA GLU A 109 -5.03 -6.84 -9.76
C GLU A 109 -6.16 -6.81 -8.73
N ARG A 110 -6.69 -5.60 -8.51
CA ARG A 110 -7.76 -5.41 -7.55
C ARG A 110 -9.10 -5.81 -8.19
N PRO A 111 -9.93 -6.64 -7.55
CA PRO A 111 -11.19 -7.09 -8.15
C PRO A 111 -12.30 -6.04 -8.01
N TYR A 112 -13.29 -6.10 -8.91
CA TYR A 112 -14.58 -5.42 -8.72
C TYR A 112 -15.32 -5.98 -7.50
N TYR A 113 -16.13 -5.14 -6.87
CA TYR A 113 -16.93 -5.52 -5.72
C TYR A 113 -18.01 -6.54 -6.12
N ASP A 114 -18.11 -7.62 -5.34
CA ASP A 114 -19.11 -8.68 -5.52
C ASP A 114 -19.66 -9.12 -4.15
N ASN A 115 -20.24 -8.18 -3.40
CA ASN A 115 -20.90 -8.46 -2.12
C ASN A 115 -20.05 -9.30 -1.15
N GLY A 116 -18.74 -9.00 -1.07
CA GLY A 116 -17.78 -9.70 -0.21
C GLY A 116 -17.22 -11.02 -0.77
N LYS A 117 -17.62 -11.44 -1.97
CA LYS A 117 -17.12 -12.65 -2.63
C LYS A 117 -15.94 -12.41 -3.56
N GLN A 118 -15.63 -11.15 -3.85
CA GLN A 118 -14.53 -10.78 -4.72
C GLN A 118 -13.16 -11.21 -4.14
N MET A 119 -12.23 -11.57 -5.04
CA MET A 119 -10.94 -12.18 -4.68
C MET A 119 -9.81 -11.56 -5.49
N TYR A 120 -8.71 -11.22 -4.82
CA TYR A 120 -7.46 -10.94 -5.51
C TYR A 120 -6.92 -12.22 -6.18
N PRO A 121 -6.15 -12.11 -7.27
CA PRO A 121 -5.50 -13.25 -7.93
C PRO A 121 -4.28 -13.74 -7.13
N ASP A 122 -4.50 -14.05 -5.85
CA ASP A 122 -3.44 -14.46 -4.93
C ASP A 122 -2.96 -15.88 -5.17
N THR A 123 -1.68 -16.11 -4.87
CA THR A 123 -1.07 -17.44 -4.88
C THR A 123 -1.73 -18.34 -3.82
N PRO A 124 -1.66 -19.67 -3.98
CA PRO A 124 -2.10 -20.60 -2.94
C PRO A 124 -1.45 -20.32 -1.58
N ARG A 125 -0.15 -20.01 -1.56
CA ARG A 125 0.61 -19.76 -0.33
C ARG A 125 0.08 -18.55 0.45
N PHE A 126 -0.25 -17.45 -0.23
CA PHE A 126 -0.81 -16.27 0.41
C PHE A 126 -2.23 -16.52 0.93
N LYS A 127 -3.04 -17.24 0.14
CA LYS A 127 -4.41 -17.65 0.51
C LYS A 127 -4.43 -18.52 1.76
N GLU A 128 -3.56 -19.52 1.83
CA GLU A 128 -3.39 -20.40 3.00
C GLU A 128 -2.97 -19.60 4.23
N MET A 129 -1.98 -18.71 4.11
CA MET A 129 -1.55 -17.85 5.21
C MET A 129 -2.71 -17.02 5.79
N LEU A 130 -3.54 -16.39 4.94
CA LEU A 130 -4.69 -15.62 5.41
C LEU A 130 -5.77 -16.50 6.06
N ALA A 131 -6.00 -17.68 5.50
CA ALA A 131 -6.93 -18.66 6.05
C ALA A 131 -6.51 -19.13 7.46
N ASP A 132 -5.23 -19.44 7.63
CA ASP A 132 -4.66 -19.89 8.90
C ASP A 132 -4.73 -18.79 9.97
N LEU A 133 -4.42 -17.54 9.61
CA LEU A 133 -4.53 -16.41 10.53
C LEU A 133 -5.97 -16.19 11.02
N ARG A 134 -6.97 -16.38 10.15
CA ARG A 134 -8.38 -16.33 10.55
C ARG A 134 -8.79 -17.52 11.42
N GLU A 135 -8.34 -18.71 11.07
CA GLU A 135 -8.65 -19.95 11.80
C GLU A 135 -8.08 -19.93 13.22
N GLN A 136 -6.90 -19.34 13.39
CA GLN A 136 -6.27 -19.10 14.69
C GLN A 136 -6.87 -17.91 15.45
N GLY A 137 -7.85 -17.21 14.88
CA GLY A 137 -8.48 -16.03 15.49
C GLY A 137 -7.58 -14.78 15.55
N GLN A 138 -6.45 -14.76 14.84
CA GLN A 138 -5.56 -13.61 14.77
C GLN A 138 -6.14 -12.49 13.90
N ILE A 139 -6.89 -12.86 12.86
CA ILE A 139 -7.75 -11.98 12.09
C ILE A 139 -9.19 -12.25 12.52
N ALA A 140 -9.85 -11.26 13.09
CA ALA A 140 -11.24 -11.40 13.52
C ALA A 140 -12.19 -11.41 12.32
N VAL A 141 -13.23 -12.23 12.39
CA VAL A 141 -14.31 -12.27 11.38
C VAL A 141 -15.64 -11.92 12.06
N PRO A 142 -16.07 -10.65 12.00
CA PRO A 142 -17.35 -10.23 12.57
C PRO A 142 -18.52 -11.01 11.96
N ARG A 143 -19.62 -11.13 12.71
CA ARG A 143 -20.82 -11.86 12.27
C ARG A 143 -21.36 -11.33 10.93
N SER A 144 -21.28 -10.02 10.71
CA SER A 144 -21.70 -9.33 9.49
C SER A 144 -20.86 -9.67 8.26
N TYR A 145 -19.68 -10.26 8.43
CA TYR A 145 -18.73 -10.56 7.34
C TYR A 145 -18.37 -12.04 7.24
N ARG A 146 -19.19 -12.93 7.82
CA ARG A 146 -18.99 -14.39 7.73
C ARG A 146 -19.12 -14.95 6.31
N HIS A 147 -19.74 -14.20 5.40
CA HIS A 147 -19.82 -14.56 3.98
C HIS A 147 -18.50 -14.34 3.24
N VAL A 148 -17.61 -13.50 3.78
CA VAL A 148 -16.30 -13.27 3.18
C VAL A 148 -15.45 -14.51 3.37
N ARG A 149 -14.84 -14.97 2.27
CA ARG A 149 -14.03 -16.20 2.29
C ARG A 149 -12.80 -16.04 3.18
N LYS A 150 -12.41 -17.13 3.87
CA LYS A 150 -11.26 -17.14 4.78
C LYS A 150 -9.90 -16.88 4.12
N ASP A 151 -9.81 -17.03 2.81
CA ASP A 151 -8.61 -16.80 2.01
C ASP A 151 -8.58 -15.41 1.34
N SER A 152 -9.56 -14.54 1.63
CA SER A 152 -9.72 -13.23 0.99
C SER A 152 -8.92 -12.12 1.68
N ARG A 153 -8.46 -11.13 0.92
CA ARG A 153 -7.84 -9.89 1.46
C ARG A 153 -8.85 -8.89 2.04
N PHE A 154 -10.15 -9.12 1.85
CA PHE A 154 -11.22 -8.25 2.32
C PHE A 154 -11.66 -8.61 3.75
N ALA A 155 -12.39 -7.72 4.42
CA ALA A 155 -12.80 -7.90 5.82
C ALA A 155 -11.63 -8.16 6.78
N ILE A 156 -10.54 -7.43 6.58
CA ILE A 156 -9.36 -7.39 7.46
C ILE A 156 -9.14 -5.93 7.83
N SER A 157 -8.92 -5.65 9.11
CA SER A 157 -8.75 -4.27 9.57
C SER A 157 -7.32 -3.78 9.34
N SER A 158 -7.14 -2.47 9.19
CA SER A 158 -5.80 -1.89 9.10
C SER A 158 -4.92 -2.25 10.30
N GLN A 159 -5.52 -2.41 11.49
CA GLN A 159 -4.82 -2.84 12.70
C GLN A 159 -4.24 -4.26 12.57
N GLU A 160 -4.94 -5.15 11.89
CA GLU A 160 -4.51 -6.53 11.61
C GLU A 160 -3.49 -6.60 10.47
N ILE A 161 -3.54 -5.66 9.53
CA ILE A 161 -2.60 -5.60 8.40
C ILE A 161 -1.23 -5.08 8.86
N ASP A 162 -1.16 -3.82 9.27
CA ASP A 162 0.08 -3.08 9.55
C ASP A 162 0.02 -2.15 10.78
N GLY A 163 -1.09 -2.17 11.52
CA GLY A 163 -1.24 -1.39 12.76
C GLY A 163 -0.72 -2.12 14.00
N ASN A 164 -1.39 -1.97 15.13
CA ASN A 164 -0.91 -2.46 16.43
C ASN A 164 -0.83 -3.99 16.50
N LYS A 165 -1.73 -4.71 15.79
CA LYS A 165 -1.70 -6.18 15.75
C LYS A 165 -0.71 -6.67 14.70
N ALA A 166 -0.75 -6.08 13.50
CA ALA A 166 0.15 -6.33 12.36
C ALA A 166 0.37 -7.83 12.08
N VAL A 167 -0.67 -8.66 12.27
CA VAL A 167 -0.56 -10.12 12.14
C VAL A 167 -0.26 -10.54 10.71
N VAL A 168 -0.79 -9.82 9.71
CA VAL A 168 -0.48 -10.05 8.30
C VAL A 168 0.97 -9.68 8.00
N ALA A 169 1.39 -8.45 8.37
CA ALA A 169 2.77 -8.00 8.16
C ALA A 169 3.79 -8.95 8.82
N LYS A 170 3.54 -9.40 10.06
CA LYS A 170 4.40 -10.37 10.77
C LYS A 170 4.50 -11.71 10.04
N ALA A 171 3.38 -12.25 9.56
CA ALA A 171 3.36 -13.52 8.85
C ALA A 171 4.14 -13.43 7.52
N VAL A 172 3.91 -12.36 6.75
CA VAL A 172 4.63 -12.11 5.49
C VAL A 172 6.13 -11.90 5.75
N ALA A 173 6.49 -11.10 6.77
CA ALA A 173 7.87 -10.86 7.15
C ALA A 173 8.60 -12.15 7.54
N ALA A 174 7.96 -13.03 8.30
CA ALA A 174 8.52 -14.32 8.68
C ALA A 174 8.79 -15.23 7.47
N ILE A 175 7.85 -15.30 6.51
CA ILE A 175 8.02 -16.10 5.28
C ILE A 175 9.16 -15.54 4.42
N LEU A 176 9.24 -14.22 4.30
CA LEU A 176 10.24 -13.54 3.48
C LEU A 176 11.58 -13.28 4.20
N GLY A 177 11.73 -13.74 5.45
CA GLY A 177 12.96 -13.57 6.22
C GLY A 177 13.33 -12.10 6.47
N SER A 178 12.33 -11.23 6.65
CA SER A 178 12.49 -9.78 6.78
C SER A 178 11.96 -9.27 8.13
N LYS A 179 12.24 -8.01 8.46
CA LYS A 179 11.70 -7.37 9.68
C LYS A 179 10.27 -6.90 9.46
N THR A 180 9.41 -6.98 10.48
CA THR A 180 7.98 -6.61 10.35
C THR A 180 7.79 -5.15 9.97
N GLU A 181 8.65 -4.26 10.46
CA GLU A 181 8.62 -2.81 10.27
C GLU A 181 8.83 -2.40 8.81
N GLN A 182 9.35 -3.32 7.98
CA GLN A 182 9.49 -3.10 6.54
C GLN A 182 8.14 -3.20 5.80
N PHE A 183 7.13 -3.86 6.39
CA PHE A 183 5.87 -4.15 5.72
C PHE A 183 4.77 -3.20 6.17
N SER A 184 4.17 -2.51 5.22
CA SER A 184 2.98 -1.68 5.45
C SER A 184 2.06 -1.68 4.25
N THR A 185 0.86 -1.13 4.40
CA THR A 185 0.10 -0.59 3.28
C THR A 185 0.82 0.63 2.70
N PRO A 186 0.62 0.97 1.42
CA PRO A 186 1.27 2.14 0.83
C PRO A 186 0.66 3.45 1.36
N PRO A 187 1.45 4.54 1.48
CA PRO A 187 0.90 5.88 1.59
C PRO A 187 0.03 6.23 0.38
N TYR A 188 -0.91 7.15 0.56
CA TYR A 188 -1.81 7.59 -0.50
C TYR A 188 -1.05 8.19 -1.69
N ALA A 189 -0.11 9.09 -1.44
CA ALA A 189 0.75 9.66 -2.47
C ALA A 189 1.50 8.58 -3.27
N VAL A 190 1.95 7.51 -2.61
CA VAL A 190 2.66 6.41 -3.27
C VAL A 190 1.73 5.60 -4.16
N LEU A 191 0.54 5.22 -3.67
CA LEU A 191 -0.44 4.50 -4.48
C LEU A 191 -0.86 5.33 -5.70
N ASN A 192 -1.13 6.62 -5.51
CA ASN A 192 -1.50 7.53 -6.60
C ASN A 192 -0.36 7.68 -7.62
N TYR A 193 0.87 7.89 -7.15
CA TYR A 193 2.04 8.03 -8.00
C TYR A 193 2.30 6.78 -8.85
N VAL A 194 2.37 5.59 -8.24
CA VAL A 194 2.61 4.35 -8.97
C VAL A 194 1.45 4.04 -9.93
N GLY A 195 0.22 4.33 -9.50
CA GLY A 195 -0.97 4.19 -10.36
C GLY A 195 -0.90 5.07 -11.61
N ASN A 196 -0.51 6.33 -11.46
CA ASN A 196 -0.34 7.23 -12.60
C ASN A 196 0.88 6.87 -13.47
N LEU A 197 1.97 6.42 -12.85
CA LEU A 197 3.23 6.09 -13.51
C LEU A 197 3.12 4.84 -14.40
N ALA A 198 2.52 3.77 -13.88
CA ALA A 198 2.58 2.45 -14.51
C ALA A 198 1.31 1.62 -14.38
N HIS A 199 0.44 1.91 -13.40
CA HIS A 199 -0.69 1.04 -13.04
C HIS A 199 -2.04 1.79 -12.94
N PRO A 200 -2.52 2.41 -14.04
CA PRO A 200 -3.76 3.20 -14.03
C PRO A 200 -4.98 2.36 -13.65
N GLU A 201 -4.93 1.05 -13.84
CA GLU A 201 -5.96 0.09 -13.43
C GLU A 201 -6.26 0.12 -11.93
N PHE A 202 -5.34 0.58 -11.08
CA PHE A 202 -5.59 0.73 -9.64
C PHE A 202 -6.70 1.73 -9.29
N GLY A 203 -7.11 2.57 -10.24
CA GLY A 203 -8.25 3.49 -10.09
C GLY A 203 -9.52 3.05 -10.81
N GLN A 204 -9.55 1.89 -11.47
CA GLN A 204 -10.63 1.52 -12.39
C GLN A 204 -11.70 0.60 -11.80
N VAL A 205 -11.50 0.13 -10.56
CA VAL A 205 -12.43 -0.79 -9.89
C VAL A 205 -13.05 -0.16 -8.65
N ASN A 206 -14.29 -0.57 -8.36
CA ASN A 206 -15.14 -0.09 -7.27
C ASN A 206 -14.92 -0.86 -5.96
N THR A 207 -13.69 -1.29 -5.70
CA THR A 207 -13.25 -1.63 -4.34
C THR A 207 -12.19 -0.63 -3.92
N ALA A 208 -12.01 -0.45 -2.63
CA ALA A 208 -10.98 0.42 -2.07
C ALA A 208 -9.87 -0.42 -1.43
N GLU A 209 -8.75 0.22 -1.13
CA GLU A 209 -7.67 -0.37 -0.33
C GLU A 209 -7.30 0.50 0.86
N TRP A 210 -6.96 -0.16 1.97
CA TRP A 210 -6.35 0.50 3.12
C TRP A 210 -5.04 1.18 2.72
N LEU A 211 -4.82 2.37 3.27
CA LEU A 211 -3.63 3.18 3.07
C LEU A 211 -2.91 3.41 4.41
N ARG A 212 -1.61 3.70 4.33
CA ARG A 212 -0.77 3.91 5.52
C ARG A 212 -1.22 5.11 6.34
N ASN A 213 -1.70 6.14 5.64
CA ASN A 213 -1.93 7.43 6.25
C ASN A 213 -3.07 7.38 7.27
N ARG A 214 -2.86 8.05 8.40
CA ARG A 214 -3.83 8.20 9.49
C ARG A 214 -4.70 9.43 9.30
N PHE A 215 -5.88 9.35 9.89
CA PHE A 215 -6.82 10.46 10.02
C PHE A 215 -7.25 10.61 11.49
N GLY A 216 -7.39 11.85 11.99
CA GLY A 216 -7.89 12.09 13.34
C GLY A 216 -8.13 13.57 13.67
N TRP A 217 -9.18 13.86 14.43
CA TRP A 217 -9.59 15.23 14.78
C TRP A 217 -8.69 15.89 15.84
N PHE A 218 -7.93 15.10 16.61
CA PHE A 218 -7.09 15.58 17.72
C PHE A 218 -5.65 15.05 17.64
N ARG A 219 -5.15 14.79 16.43
CA ARG A 219 -3.92 14.02 16.16
C ARG A 219 -2.67 14.56 16.87
N ASP A 220 -2.57 15.88 17.00
CA ASP A 220 -1.42 16.54 17.65
C ASP A 220 -1.57 16.68 19.17
N THR A 221 -2.64 16.12 19.73
CA THR A 221 -2.87 16.10 21.18
C THR A 221 -2.50 14.74 21.77
N PHE A 222 -2.19 14.72 23.06
CA PHE A 222 -2.00 13.47 23.81
C PHE A 222 -3.20 12.51 23.70
N PHE A 223 -4.43 13.04 23.68
CA PHE A 223 -5.64 12.22 23.52
C PHE A 223 -5.75 11.60 22.14
N GLY A 224 -5.43 12.33 21.07
CA GLY A 224 -5.40 11.75 19.72
C GLY A 224 -4.32 10.67 19.59
N TRP A 225 -3.12 10.92 20.13
CA TRP A 225 -2.07 9.91 20.19
C TRP A 225 -2.51 8.65 20.96
N LEU A 226 -3.21 8.82 22.09
CA LEU A 226 -3.71 7.71 22.90
C LEU A 226 -4.79 6.91 22.16
N ILE A 227 -5.74 7.58 21.50
CA ILE A 227 -6.81 6.94 20.70
C ILE A 227 -6.21 6.10 19.57
N ASP A 228 -5.22 6.64 18.85
CA ASP A 228 -4.50 5.92 17.80
C ASP A 228 -3.78 4.69 18.37
N ARG A 229 -3.05 4.86 19.48
CA ARG A 229 -2.29 3.77 20.13
C ARG A 229 -3.20 2.68 20.69
N LEU A 230 -4.42 3.01 21.08
CA LEU A 230 -5.42 2.04 21.51
C LEU A 230 -6.19 1.39 20.35
N GLY A 231 -5.88 1.75 19.09
CA GLY A 231 -6.48 1.16 17.90
C GLY A 231 -7.85 1.74 17.52
N PHE A 232 -8.28 2.82 18.18
CA PHE A 232 -9.53 3.53 17.90
C PHE A 232 -9.37 4.64 16.87
N GLY A 233 -8.15 4.83 16.34
CA GLY A 233 -7.86 5.81 15.30
C GLY A 233 -8.52 5.48 13.95
N THR A 234 -8.35 6.37 12.99
CA THR A 234 -8.90 6.22 11.64
C THR A 234 -7.74 6.13 10.64
N ARG A 235 -7.90 5.31 9.59
CA ARG A 235 -6.95 5.20 8.48
C ARG A 235 -7.60 5.65 7.18
N LEU A 236 -6.76 6.14 6.26
CA LEU A 236 -7.21 6.45 4.91
C LEU A 236 -7.48 5.15 4.13
N ALA A 237 -8.42 5.25 3.21
CA ALA A 237 -8.69 4.24 2.19
C ALA A 237 -8.91 4.95 0.84
N GLY A 238 -8.50 4.33 -0.26
CA GLY A 238 -8.60 4.99 -1.57
C GLY A 238 -8.61 4.06 -2.76
N GLY A 239 -8.62 4.67 -3.95
CA GLY A 239 -8.58 3.99 -5.23
C GLY A 239 -9.95 3.68 -5.85
N PHE A 240 -11.05 4.00 -5.18
CA PHE A 240 -12.40 3.60 -5.58
C PHE A 240 -12.91 4.34 -6.82
N SER A 241 -13.21 3.60 -7.90
CA SER A 241 -13.55 4.18 -9.21
C SER A 241 -14.75 5.13 -9.17
N ASP A 242 -15.80 4.80 -8.42
CA ASP A 242 -17.07 5.54 -8.48
C ASP A 242 -16.97 6.93 -7.80
N TYR A 243 -15.84 7.21 -7.13
CA TYR A 243 -15.54 8.49 -6.49
C TYR A 243 -14.23 9.11 -7.01
N GLY A 244 -13.79 8.75 -8.22
CA GLY A 244 -12.62 9.38 -8.87
C GLY A 244 -11.37 8.51 -8.95
N GLY A 245 -11.45 7.22 -8.62
CA GLY A 245 -10.37 6.26 -8.85
C GLY A 245 -9.12 6.56 -8.05
N LEU A 246 -7.99 6.77 -8.72
CA LEU A 246 -6.71 7.12 -8.07
C LEU A 246 -6.75 8.45 -7.30
N SER A 247 -7.67 9.35 -7.66
CA SER A 247 -7.91 10.60 -6.94
C SER A 247 -8.83 10.42 -5.73
N CYS A 248 -9.54 9.29 -5.58
CA CYS A 248 -10.45 9.08 -4.47
C CYS A 248 -9.68 8.74 -3.18
N VAL A 249 -9.97 9.47 -2.09
CA VAL A 249 -9.57 9.10 -0.74
C VAL A 249 -10.67 9.39 0.28
N ALA A 250 -10.86 8.47 1.22
CA ALA A 250 -11.76 8.61 2.35
C ALA A 250 -11.07 8.10 3.62
N ASN A 251 -11.77 8.14 4.74
CA ASN A 251 -11.26 7.66 6.02
C ASN A 251 -12.25 6.67 6.64
N TRP A 252 -11.73 5.63 7.31
CA TRP A 252 -12.48 4.54 7.93
C TRP A 252 -11.87 4.19 9.29
N HIS A 253 -12.67 3.71 10.25
CA HIS A 253 -12.10 3.35 11.55
C HIS A 253 -11.10 2.21 11.37
N SER A 254 -9.96 2.30 12.06
CA SER A 254 -8.84 1.40 11.82
C SER A 254 -9.15 -0.06 12.17
N ASP A 255 -10.14 -0.29 13.03
CA ASP A 255 -10.64 -1.63 13.40
C ASP A 255 -11.87 -2.06 12.58
N ASP A 256 -12.34 -1.25 11.62
CA ASP A 256 -13.37 -1.70 10.68
C ASP A 256 -12.84 -2.82 9.80
N ARG A 257 -13.75 -3.70 9.36
CA ARG A 257 -13.44 -4.84 8.47
C ARG A 257 -14.39 -4.85 7.27
N PRO A 258 -14.44 -3.80 6.44
CA PRO A 258 -15.39 -3.76 5.35
C PRO A 258 -15.09 -4.87 4.34
N ASP A 259 -16.13 -5.46 3.77
CA ASP A 259 -16.00 -6.44 2.71
C ASP A 259 -15.74 -5.80 1.33
N GLY A 260 -15.80 -4.47 1.21
CA GLY A 260 -15.38 -3.71 0.02
C GLY A 260 -13.99 -3.08 0.12
N LEU A 261 -13.29 -3.25 1.23
CA LEU A 261 -11.99 -2.66 1.52
C LEU A 261 -10.92 -3.74 1.68
N GLY A 262 -10.01 -3.81 0.71
CA GLY A 262 -8.90 -4.77 0.69
C GLY A 262 -7.57 -4.13 1.07
N PHE A 263 -6.46 -4.78 0.71
CA PHE A 263 -5.13 -4.21 0.88
C PHE A 263 -4.11 -4.78 -0.10
N ARG A 264 -3.07 -3.98 -0.30
CA ARG A 264 -1.78 -4.38 -0.87
C ARG A 264 -0.66 -4.03 0.09
N LEU A 265 0.42 -4.77 0.01
CA LEU A 265 1.60 -4.53 0.83
C LEU A 265 2.65 -3.77 0.02
N GLN A 266 3.32 -2.88 0.72
CA GLN A 266 4.56 -2.22 0.38
C GLN A 266 5.64 -2.78 1.32
N ILE A 267 6.83 -3.02 0.76
CA ILE A 267 8.03 -3.39 1.51
C ILE A 267 9.06 -2.28 1.32
N SER A 268 9.44 -1.63 2.40
CA SER A 268 10.42 -0.54 2.41
C SER A 268 11.80 -1.03 2.85
N SER A 269 12.82 -0.23 2.58
CA SER A 269 14.18 -0.48 3.06
C SER A 269 14.20 -0.77 4.56
N PRO A 270 15.05 -1.70 5.04
CA PRO A 270 15.32 -1.84 6.46
C PRO A 270 15.73 -0.49 7.05
N ALA A 271 15.19 -0.15 8.21
CA ALA A 271 15.74 0.95 9.00
C ALA A 271 17.19 0.59 9.38
N GLU A 272 18.10 1.57 9.29
CA GLU A 272 19.46 1.44 9.82
C GLU A 272 19.38 1.02 11.30
N ALA A 273 20.15 -0.01 11.66
CA ALA A 273 20.19 -0.58 13.00
C ALA A 273 21.08 0.22 13.95
#